data_AF-J3F597-F1
#
_entry.id   AF-J3F597-F1
#
_cell.length_a   1.000
_cell.length_b   1.000
_cell.length_c   1.000
_cell.angle_alpha   90.00
_cell.angle_beta   90.00
_cell.angle_gamma   90.00
#
_symmetry.space_group_name_H-M   'P 1'
#
loop_
_entity.id
_entity.type
_entity.pdbx_description
1 polymer ?
#
loop_
_entity_poly.entity_id
_entity_poly.type
_entity_poly.pdbx_seq_one_letter_code
_entity_poly.pdbx_strand_id
1 'polypeptide(L)'
;MRSAAEEKGTSMSIGEVISAAREAQGMTQSDLAGKVLVTRQAVSRWETGVTTPGVDMCKLLAGALDVPVTRLLEMPPEPCCQSCGLPLGNETDYGTESDGTKSEEYCTWCYPDGTFSGEESLDAFIEHNAPYVAKGVGISQDEAVSYLAVVLPTLKRWAPR
;
A
#
# COMPACT_ATOMS: atom_id res chain seq x y z
N MET A 1 32.84 -16.96 20.84
CA MET A 1 32.02 -15.74 21.05
C MET A 1 31.76 -15.11 19.69
N ARG A 2 30.66 -15.47 19.04
CA ARG A 2 30.18 -14.79 17.82
C ARG A 2 28.96 -14.00 18.26
N SER A 3 29.10 -12.68 18.33
CA SER A 3 28.01 -11.78 18.70
C SER A 3 27.12 -11.59 17.50
N ALA A 4 25.81 -11.67 17.75
CA ALA A 4 24.73 -11.46 16.79
C ALA A 4 24.87 -10.09 16.10
N ALA A 5 25.20 -10.11 14.82
CA ALA A 5 25.09 -8.95 13.96
C ALA A 5 23.63 -8.87 13.50
N GLU A 6 22.91 -7.91 14.07
CA GLU A 6 21.88 -7.07 13.44
C GLU A 6 21.34 -7.60 12.10
N GLU A 7 20.19 -8.28 12.15
CA GLU A 7 19.32 -8.46 10.99
C GLU A 7 18.73 -7.10 10.59
N LYS A 8 19.49 -6.33 9.81
CA LYS A 8 18.95 -5.23 9.01
C LYS A 8 18.07 -5.82 7.92
N GLY A 9 16.76 -5.93 8.18
CA GLY A 9 15.76 -6.14 7.14
C GLY A 9 15.94 -5.05 6.07
N THR A 10 16.39 -5.43 4.88
CA THR A 10 16.62 -4.51 3.77
C THR A 10 15.27 -3.99 3.28
N SER A 11 14.87 -2.81 3.75
CA SER A 11 13.77 -2.05 3.15
C SER A 11 14.22 -1.60 1.76
N MET A 12 13.87 -2.37 0.72
CA MET A 12 14.11 -1.97 -0.66
C MET A 12 13.28 -0.73 -1.00
N SER A 13 13.89 0.25 -1.64
CA SER A 13 13.18 1.37 -2.25
C SER A 13 12.32 0.91 -3.42
N ILE A 14 11.30 1.69 -3.78
CA ILE A 14 10.47 1.41 -4.95
C ILE A 14 11.30 1.25 -6.24
N GLY A 15 12.37 2.03 -6.40
CA GLY A 15 13.27 1.95 -7.56
C GLY A 15 13.99 0.60 -7.65
N GLU A 16 14.49 0.10 -6.52
CA GLU A 16 15.12 -1.23 -6.44
C GLU A 16 14.12 -2.35 -6.69
N VAL A 17 12.88 -2.21 -6.21
CA VAL A 17 11.80 -3.17 -6.50
C VAL A 17 11.51 -3.22 -8.00
N ILE A 18 11.36 -2.06 -8.64
CA ILE A 18 11.11 -1.97 -10.10
C ILE A 18 12.25 -2.63 -10.87
N SER A 19 13.51 -2.27 -10.56
CA SER A 19 14.67 -2.82 -11.26
C SER A 19 14.78 -4.34 -11.09
N ALA A 20 14.64 -4.84 -9.86
CA ALA A 20 14.76 -6.27 -9.58
C ALA A 20 13.65 -7.08 -10.24
N ALA A 21 12.40 -6.62 -10.18
CA ALA A 21 11.28 -7.31 -10.82
C ALA A 21 11.39 -7.30 -12.35
N ARG A 22 11.86 -6.20 -12.94
CA ARG A 22 12.12 -6.08 -14.38
C ARG A 22 13.17 -7.09 -14.83
N GLU A 23 14.28 -7.17 -14.11
CA GLU A 23 15.41 -8.05 -14.42
C GLU A 23 15.05 -9.53 -14.25
N ALA A 24 14.25 -9.87 -13.23
CA ALA A 24 13.75 -11.23 -13.03
C ALA A 24 12.92 -11.75 -14.21
N GLN A 25 12.28 -10.85 -14.97
CA GLN A 25 11.56 -11.17 -16.20
C GLN A 25 12.41 -11.01 -17.48
N GLY A 26 13.71 -10.68 -17.37
CA GLY A 26 14.60 -10.48 -18.51
C GLY A 26 14.30 -9.24 -19.36
N MET A 27 13.56 -8.26 -18.81
CA MET A 27 13.19 -7.04 -19.52
C MET A 27 14.29 -5.97 -19.46
N THR A 28 14.48 -5.20 -20.52
CA THR A 28 15.24 -3.95 -20.47
C THR A 28 14.37 -2.79 -19.96
N GLN A 29 14.98 -1.67 -19.57
CA GLN A 29 14.22 -0.46 -19.21
C GLN A 29 13.31 0.01 -20.35
N SER A 30 13.72 -0.18 -21.60
CA SER A 30 12.91 0.15 -22.78
C SER A 30 11.70 -0.76 -22.92
N ASP A 31 11.85 -2.05 -22.62
CA ASP A 31 10.73 -3.02 -22.69
C ASP A 31 9.67 -2.69 -21.64
N LEU A 32 10.10 -2.41 -20.41
CA LEU A 32 9.18 -2.00 -19.34
C LEU A 32 8.49 -0.67 -19.70
N ALA A 33 9.25 0.31 -20.19
CA ALA A 33 8.71 1.59 -20.62
C ALA A 33 7.62 1.43 -21.70
N GLY A 34 7.84 0.54 -22.67
CA GLY A 34 6.85 0.18 -23.68
C GLY A 34 5.59 -0.45 -23.08
N LYS A 35 5.73 -1.35 -22.11
CA LYS A 35 4.58 -2.00 -21.44
C LYS A 35 3.70 -1.02 -20.66
N VAL A 36 4.30 -0.03 -19.99
CA VAL A 36 3.56 0.94 -19.16
C VAL A 36 3.35 2.30 -19.82
N LEU A 37 3.58 2.39 -21.13
CA LEU A 37 3.33 3.57 -21.97
C LEU A 37 4.07 4.84 -21.53
N VAL A 38 5.33 4.69 -21.14
CA VAL A 38 6.21 5.80 -20.73
C VAL A 38 7.53 5.80 -21.51
N THR A 39 8.38 6.78 -21.23
CA THR A 39 9.74 6.81 -21.80
C THR A 39 10.70 5.95 -20.98
N ARG A 40 11.72 5.38 -21.64
CA ARG A 40 12.84 4.71 -20.95
C ARG A 40 13.53 5.63 -19.91
N GLN A 41 13.54 6.94 -20.15
CA GLN A 41 14.08 7.93 -19.20
C GLN A 41 13.26 8.00 -17.92
N ALA A 42 11.92 7.86 -17.99
CA ALA A 42 11.07 7.80 -16.80
C ALA A 42 11.43 6.58 -15.94
N VAL A 43 11.50 5.40 -16.55
CA VAL A 43 11.91 4.16 -15.87
C VAL A 43 13.28 4.31 -15.22
N SER A 44 14.27 4.84 -15.95
CA SER A 44 15.61 5.07 -15.39
C SER A 44 15.56 6.01 -14.18
N ARG A 45 14.77 7.08 -14.21
CA ARG A 45 14.67 8.02 -13.09
C ARG A 45 13.98 7.40 -11.87
N TRP A 46 13.03 6.49 -12.07
CA TRP A 46 12.41 5.73 -11.00
C TRP A 46 13.39 4.75 -10.36
N GLU A 47 14.10 3.96 -11.18
CA GLU A 47 15.08 2.98 -10.69
C GLU A 47 16.25 3.64 -9.95
N THR A 48 16.63 4.86 -10.32
CA THR A 48 17.69 5.62 -9.63
C THR A 48 17.18 6.55 -8.52
N GLY A 49 15.88 6.52 -8.18
CA GLY A 49 15.29 7.34 -7.12
C GLY A 49 15.26 8.85 -7.40
N VAL A 50 15.46 9.28 -8.65
CA VAL A 50 15.42 10.70 -9.04
C VAL A 50 13.99 11.23 -9.02
N THR A 51 13.02 10.37 -9.32
CA THR A 51 11.58 10.63 -9.21
C THR A 51 10.87 9.37 -8.75
N THR A 52 9.69 9.51 -8.15
CA THR A 52 8.81 8.38 -7.83
C THR A 52 7.67 8.29 -8.85
N PRO A 53 7.25 7.08 -9.25
CA PRO A 53 6.00 6.90 -9.98
C PRO A 53 4.81 7.26 -9.08
N GLY A 54 3.78 7.90 -9.64
CA GLY A 54 2.52 8.13 -8.93
C GLY A 54 1.70 6.84 -8.78
N VAL A 55 0.64 6.89 -7.97
CA VAL A 55 -0.18 5.72 -7.62
C VAL A 55 -0.71 4.96 -8.84
N ASP A 56 -1.26 5.68 -9.83
CA ASP A 56 -1.80 5.04 -11.04
C ASP A 56 -0.69 4.39 -11.88
N MET A 57 0.52 4.97 -11.86
CA MET A 57 1.67 4.35 -12.49
C MET A 57 2.12 3.09 -11.72
N CYS A 58 2.03 3.09 -10.39
CA CYS A 58 2.26 1.88 -9.58
C CYS A 58 1.26 0.76 -9.93
N LYS A 59 -0.01 1.07 -10.23
CA LYS A 59 -0.99 0.07 -10.71
C LYS A 59 -0.51 -0.60 -12.01
N LEU A 60 -0.07 0.21 -12.98
CA LEU A 60 0.41 -0.29 -14.27
C LEU A 60 1.70 -1.11 -14.13
N LEU A 61 2.62 -0.64 -13.29
CA LEU A 61 3.86 -1.34 -12.98
C LEU A 61 3.59 -2.69 -12.29
N ALA A 62 2.67 -2.74 -11.34
CA ALA A 62 2.28 -3.98 -10.66
C ALA A 62 1.83 -5.06 -11.66
N GLY A 63 0.96 -4.69 -12.60
CA GLY A 63 0.52 -5.61 -13.66
C GLY A 63 1.62 -5.98 -14.66
N ALA A 64 2.48 -5.04 -15.03
CA ALA A 64 3.56 -5.28 -15.99
C ALA A 64 4.70 -6.14 -15.43
N LEU A 65 4.95 -6.01 -14.12
CA LEU A 65 6.03 -6.68 -13.37
C LEU A 65 5.57 -7.92 -12.60
N ASP A 66 4.26 -8.21 -12.60
CA ASP A 66 3.64 -9.31 -11.85
C ASP A 66 4.04 -9.29 -10.36
N VAL A 67 3.95 -8.10 -9.75
CA VAL A 67 4.21 -7.90 -8.32
C VAL A 67 2.99 -7.31 -7.64
N PRO A 68 2.73 -7.65 -6.37
CA PRO A 68 1.70 -6.97 -5.59
C PRO A 68 1.96 -5.47 -5.58
N VAL A 69 0.93 -4.68 -5.91
CA VAL A 69 1.02 -3.21 -5.94
C VAL A 69 1.41 -2.62 -4.58
N THR A 70 1.10 -3.32 -3.48
CA THR A 70 1.50 -2.98 -2.11
C THR A 70 3.03 -2.90 -1.97
N ARG A 71 3.79 -3.68 -2.75
CA ARG A 71 5.27 -3.64 -2.80
C ARG A 71 5.81 -2.36 -3.46
N LEU A 72 4.98 -1.68 -4.25
CA LEU A 72 5.33 -0.43 -4.95
C LEU A 72 4.81 0.82 -4.24
N LEU A 73 3.90 0.70 -3.27
CA LEU A 73 3.25 1.85 -2.62
C LEU A 73 3.90 2.27 -1.29
N GLU A 74 5.08 1.75 -0.96
CA GLU A 74 5.79 2.03 0.31
C GLU A 74 4.85 1.94 1.52
N MET A 75 3.90 0.99 1.49
CA MET A 75 2.90 0.85 2.53
C MET A 75 3.58 0.65 3.89
N PRO A 76 3.09 1.33 4.95
CA PRO A 76 3.65 1.16 6.28
C PRO A 76 3.63 -0.33 6.66
N PRO A 77 4.70 -0.83 7.29
CA PRO A 77 4.81 -2.24 7.63
C PRO A 77 3.69 -2.65 8.59
N GLU A 78 3.31 -3.93 8.50
CA GLU A 78 2.37 -4.52 9.45
C GLU A 78 2.83 -4.33 10.90
N PRO A 79 1.88 -4.21 11.86
CA PRO A 79 0.44 -4.40 11.68
C PRO A 79 -0.32 -3.14 11.21
N CYS A 80 -1.31 -3.34 10.34
CA CYS A 80 -2.24 -2.30 9.88
C CYS A 80 -3.70 -2.81 9.86
N CYS A 81 -4.64 -1.88 9.99
CA CYS A 81 -6.08 -2.16 9.98
C CYS A 81 -6.51 -2.77 8.65
N GLN A 82 -7.06 -3.97 8.67
CA GLN A 82 -7.52 -4.73 7.51
C GLN A 82 -8.87 -4.22 6.94
N SER A 83 -9.28 -3.01 7.33
CA SER A 83 -10.42 -2.26 6.76
C SER A 83 -10.00 -0.94 6.14
N CYS A 84 -9.15 -0.14 6.78
CA CYS A 84 -8.78 1.19 6.29
C CYS A 84 -7.29 1.38 5.99
N GLY A 85 -6.43 0.39 6.29
CA GLY A 85 -4.99 0.48 6.11
C GLY A 85 -4.25 1.33 7.16
N LEU A 86 -4.95 1.81 8.20
CA LEU A 86 -4.33 2.59 9.28
C LEU A 86 -3.28 1.74 10.04
N PRO A 87 -2.04 2.21 10.23
CA PRO A 87 -1.05 1.53 11.06
C PRO A 87 -1.54 1.34 12.50
N LEU A 88 -1.32 0.15 13.07
CA LEU A 88 -1.77 -0.20 14.41
C LEU A 88 -0.58 -0.25 15.38
N GLY A 89 -0.14 0.91 15.86
CA GLY A 89 1.09 1.03 16.65
C GLY A 89 0.88 0.97 18.17
N ASN A 90 -0.29 1.43 18.65
CA ASN A 90 -0.62 1.55 20.06
C ASN A 90 -1.83 0.70 20.43
N GLU A 91 -1.95 0.30 21.69
CA GLU A 91 -3.10 -0.48 22.16
C GLU A 91 -4.45 0.20 21.90
N THR A 92 -4.50 1.54 21.98
CA THR A 92 -5.70 2.34 21.72
C THR A 92 -6.10 2.41 20.26
N ASP A 93 -5.22 2.01 19.34
CA ASP A 93 -5.51 2.04 17.91
C ASP A 93 -6.44 0.89 17.51
N TYR A 94 -6.44 -0.20 18.28
CA TYR A 94 -7.20 -1.41 18.01
C TYR A 94 -8.66 -1.29 18.45
N GLY A 95 -9.54 -1.90 17.67
CA GLY A 95 -10.95 -2.08 18.01
C GLY A 95 -11.17 -3.24 18.98
N THR A 96 -12.42 -3.66 19.13
CA THR A 96 -12.77 -4.80 19.98
C THR A 96 -13.64 -5.81 19.25
N GLU A 97 -13.50 -7.07 19.63
CA GLU A 97 -14.39 -8.16 19.24
C GLU A 97 -15.72 -8.07 20.01
N SER A 98 -16.73 -8.83 19.60
CA SER A 98 -18.07 -8.78 20.23
C SER A 98 -18.10 -9.16 21.72
N ASP A 99 -17.07 -9.83 22.22
CA ASP A 99 -16.89 -10.18 23.63
C ASP A 99 -16.09 -9.13 24.43
N GLY A 100 -15.72 -8.03 23.79
CA GLY A 100 -14.94 -6.93 24.36
C GLY A 100 -13.43 -7.19 24.39
N THR A 101 -12.95 -8.32 23.87
CA THR A 101 -11.50 -8.55 23.69
C THR A 101 -10.94 -7.67 22.58
N LYS A 102 -9.64 -7.38 22.60
CA LYS A 102 -9.00 -6.51 21.60
C LYS A 102 -8.96 -7.21 20.25
N SER A 103 -9.32 -6.50 19.18
CA SER A 103 -9.14 -7.01 17.82
C SER A 103 -7.66 -7.03 17.46
N GLU A 104 -7.21 -8.04 16.72
CA GLU A 104 -5.82 -8.10 16.20
C GLU A 104 -5.68 -7.43 14.82
N GLU A 105 -6.80 -7.20 14.14
CA GLU A 105 -6.79 -6.87 12.71
C GLU A 105 -7.46 -5.53 12.37
N TYR A 106 -8.28 -4.97 13.26
CA TYR A 106 -9.11 -3.81 12.96
C TYR A 106 -8.93 -2.70 13.99
N CYS A 107 -9.02 -1.44 13.51
CA CYS A 107 -8.87 -0.27 14.36
C CYS A 107 -10.16 0.12 15.08
N THR A 108 -10.04 0.92 16.15
CA THR A 108 -11.15 1.39 16.98
C THR A 108 -12.22 2.16 16.20
N TRP A 109 -11.86 2.81 15.09
CA TRP A 109 -12.82 3.54 14.25
C TRP A 109 -13.58 2.62 13.28
N CYS A 110 -12.91 1.62 12.73
CA CYS A 110 -13.54 0.70 11.77
C CYS A 110 -14.35 -0.38 12.46
N TYR A 111 -13.93 -0.87 13.63
CA TYR A 111 -14.50 -2.04 14.29
C TYR A 111 -14.52 -1.85 15.82
N PRO A 112 -15.30 -0.88 16.34
CA PRO A 112 -15.25 -0.49 17.75
C PRO A 112 -15.71 -1.59 18.72
N ASP A 113 -16.72 -2.40 18.34
CA ASP A 113 -17.50 -3.25 19.26
C ASP A 113 -17.95 -4.59 18.65
N GLY A 114 -17.10 -5.23 17.86
CA GLY A 114 -17.44 -6.49 17.18
C GLY A 114 -18.27 -6.30 15.91
N THR A 115 -18.54 -5.05 15.52
CA THR A 115 -19.27 -4.70 14.30
C THR A 115 -18.53 -3.61 13.54
N PHE A 116 -18.56 -3.67 12.19
CA PHE A 116 -17.98 -2.60 11.39
C PHE A 116 -18.82 -1.33 11.47
N SER A 117 -18.15 -0.20 11.63
CA SER A 117 -18.74 1.12 11.45
C SER A 117 -19.19 1.27 9.99
N GLY A 118 -20.49 1.53 9.79
CA GLY A 118 -21.11 1.79 8.50
C GLY A 118 -21.40 0.54 7.66
N GLU A 119 -22.61 0.50 7.08
CA GLU A 119 -23.01 -0.45 6.02
C GLU A 119 -22.81 0.18 4.63
N GLU A 120 -21.60 0.61 4.34
CA GLU A 120 -21.29 1.33 3.10
C GLU A 120 -20.56 0.44 2.08
N SER A 121 -20.74 0.78 0.79
CA SER A 121 -19.94 0.21 -0.30
C SER A 121 -18.48 0.65 -0.20
N LEU A 122 -17.57 -0.11 -0.81
CA LEU A 122 -16.16 0.28 -0.92
C LEU A 122 -15.98 1.69 -1.50
N ASP A 123 -16.72 2.05 -2.56
CA ASP A 123 -16.60 3.37 -3.20
C ASP A 123 -16.97 4.51 -2.24
N ALA A 124 -18.10 4.38 -1.55
CA ALA A 124 -18.51 5.32 -0.50
C ALA A 124 -17.45 5.42 0.62
N PHE A 125 -16.85 4.29 1.02
CA PHE A 125 -15.80 4.28 2.02
C PHE A 125 -14.54 5.02 1.54
N ILE A 126 -14.15 4.85 0.28
CA ILE A 126 -13.03 5.59 -0.33
C ILE A 126 -13.30 7.10 -0.29
N GLU A 127 -14.48 7.53 -0.74
CA GLU A 127 -14.85 8.95 -0.77
C GLU A 127 -14.85 9.57 0.65
N HIS A 128 -15.36 8.82 1.64
CA HIS A 128 -15.39 9.27 3.02
C HIS A 128 -13.99 9.39 3.62
N ASN A 129 -13.09 8.45 3.33
CA ASN A 129 -11.77 8.38 3.96
C ASN A 129 -10.69 9.22 3.25
N ALA A 130 -10.84 9.49 1.95
CA ALA A 130 -9.84 10.21 1.15
C ALA A 130 -9.41 11.56 1.73
N PRO A 131 -10.31 12.43 2.27
CA PRO A 131 -9.90 13.70 2.87
C PRO A 131 -9.00 13.52 4.11
N TYR A 132 -9.23 12.48 4.91
CA TYR A 132 -8.42 12.20 6.10
C TYR A 132 -7.03 11.70 5.72
N VAL A 133 -6.95 10.81 4.72
CA VAL A 133 -5.67 10.31 4.18
C VAL A 133 -4.89 11.44 3.51
N ALA A 134 -5.54 12.25 2.67
CA ALA A 134 -4.93 13.41 2.03
C ALA A 134 -4.29 14.35 3.05
N LYS A 135 -5.02 14.67 4.12
CA LYS A 135 -4.51 15.51 5.22
C LYS A 135 -3.40 14.84 6.02
N GLY A 136 -3.52 13.54 6.32
CA GLY A 136 -2.57 12.81 7.15
C GLY A 136 -1.23 12.58 6.47
N VAL A 137 -1.24 12.32 5.17
CA VAL A 137 -0.04 12.05 4.35
C VAL A 137 0.50 13.33 3.69
N GLY A 138 -0.33 14.37 3.55
CA GLY A 138 0.05 15.62 2.88
C GLY A 138 0.01 15.53 1.35
N ILE A 139 -0.95 14.78 0.81
CA ILE A 139 -1.20 14.62 -0.64
C ILE A 139 -2.54 15.26 -1.02
N SER A 140 -2.80 15.40 -2.32
CA SER A 140 -4.11 15.85 -2.79
C SER A 140 -5.21 14.82 -2.51
N GLN A 141 -6.47 15.27 -2.50
CA GLN A 141 -7.62 14.38 -2.32
C GLN A 141 -7.70 13.35 -3.46
N ASP A 142 -7.42 13.74 -4.70
CA ASP A 142 -7.44 12.83 -5.85
C ASP A 142 -6.35 11.75 -5.73
N GLU A 143 -5.15 12.10 -5.26
CA GLU A 143 -4.10 11.12 -4.97
C GLU A 143 -4.50 10.16 -3.86
N ALA A 144 -5.18 10.65 -2.82
CA ALA A 144 -5.69 9.81 -1.74
C ALA A 144 -6.80 8.86 -2.22
N VAL A 145 -7.71 9.33 -3.09
CA VAL A 145 -8.72 8.47 -3.74
C VAL A 145 -8.02 7.38 -4.57
N SER A 146 -7.06 7.75 -5.42
CA SER A 146 -6.30 6.78 -6.22
C SER A 146 -5.58 5.76 -5.32
N TYR A 147 -4.99 6.20 -4.21
CA TYR A 147 -4.32 5.33 -3.25
C TYR A 147 -5.29 4.33 -2.60
N LEU A 148 -6.40 4.82 -2.06
CA LEU A 148 -7.40 3.97 -1.39
C LEU A 148 -8.05 2.98 -2.37
N ALA A 149 -8.34 3.42 -3.60
CA ALA A 149 -8.88 2.55 -4.65
C ALA A 149 -7.93 1.40 -5.04
N VAL A 150 -6.62 1.53 -4.77
CA VAL A 150 -5.66 0.43 -4.93
C VAL A 150 -5.59 -0.44 -3.70
N VAL A 151 -5.45 0.19 -2.53
CA VAL A 151 -5.05 -0.51 -1.31
C VAL A 151 -6.23 -1.23 -0.70
N LEU A 152 -7.39 -0.58 -0.58
CA LEU A 152 -8.53 -1.14 0.14
C LEU A 152 -9.01 -2.48 -0.43
N PRO A 153 -9.12 -2.69 -1.77
CA PRO A 153 -9.46 -4.01 -2.33
C PRO A 153 -8.52 -5.16 -1.93
N THR A 154 -7.31 -4.86 -1.46
CA THR A 154 -6.35 -5.88 -1.01
C THR A 154 -6.53 -6.26 0.47
N LEU A 155 -7.34 -5.51 1.23
CA LEU A 155 -7.56 -5.73 2.66
C LEU A 155 -8.74 -6.67 2.93
N LYS A 156 -8.68 -7.44 4.03
CA LYS A 156 -9.65 -8.51 4.34
C LYS A 156 -11.12 -8.09 4.31
N ARG A 157 -11.47 -6.88 4.74
CA ARG A 157 -12.88 -6.40 4.71
C ARG A 157 -13.43 -6.33 3.28
N TRP A 158 -12.58 -5.98 2.32
CA TRP A 158 -12.98 -5.61 0.96
C TRP A 158 -12.52 -6.58 -0.12
N ALA A 159 -11.57 -7.47 0.21
CA ALA A 159 -11.05 -8.45 -0.72
C ALA A 159 -12.19 -9.28 -1.35
N PRO A 160 -12.17 -9.51 -2.67
CA PRO A 160 -13.12 -10.39 -3.33
C PRO A 160 -13.12 -11.76 -2.64
N ARG A 161 -14.32 -12.25 -2.29
CA ARG A 161 -14.50 -13.60 -1.71
C ARG A 161 -14.41 -14.69 -2.76
#